data_AF-A0A1G5V3U1-F1
#
_entry.id   AF-A0A1G5V3U1-F1
#
_cell.length_a   1.000
_cell.length_b   1.000
_cell.length_c   1.000
_cell.angle_alpha   90.00
_cell.angle_beta   90.00
_cell.angle_gamma   90.00
#
_symmetry.space_group_name_H-M   'P 1'
#
loop_
_entity.id
_entity.type
_entity.pdbx_description
1 polymer ?
#
loop_
_entity_poly.entity_id
_entity_poly.type
_entity_poly.pdbx_seq_one_letter_code
_entity_poly.pdbx_strand_id
1 'polypeptide(L)'
;MSIEEQQQAEEPRLNSTEIRILGALVEKQATNPETYPLTLNALVLACNQKTSREPVMNLNPGQVGQSLRALEGRGFTKLVMGSRADRWEHRVDKALELVPAQVVLMGLLFLRGPQTVNELLTRSGRMHDFEDAEQVVHQLERLIARGLALLVPRQAGQREDRYVHAMGDPADIEAILAARQHPVERGAGGGVSLERIEELEARIAALEERLARLE
;
A
#
# COMPACT_ATOMS: atom_id res chain seq x y z
N MET A 1 -28.28 -13.82 18.28
CA MET A 1 -27.05 -13.08 17.94
C MET A 1 -26.02 -14.17 17.67
N SER A 2 -26.05 -14.65 16.43
CA SER A 2 -25.54 -15.96 16.05
C SER A 2 -24.03 -15.87 15.85
N ILE A 3 -23.32 -16.88 16.35
CA ILE A 3 -21.87 -17.08 16.19
C ILE A 3 -21.46 -17.09 14.69
N GLU A 4 -22.43 -17.22 13.79
CA GLU A 4 -22.29 -17.15 12.33
C GLU A 4 -21.93 -15.76 11.77
N GLU A 5 -22.20 -14.66 12.49
CA GLU A 5 -21.72 -13.31 12.07
C GLU A 5 -20.24 -13.06 12.44
N GLN A 6 -19.66 -13.86 13.35
CA GLN A 6 -18.26 -13.75 13.76
C GLN A 6 -17.29 -14.53 12.86
N GLN A 7 -17.80 -15.18 11.81
CA GLN A 7 -17.00 -15.94 10.83
C GLN A 7 -17.26 -15.48 9.39
N GLN A 8 -17.36 -14.16 9.16
CA GLN A 8 -16.79 -13.65 7.90
C GLN A 8 -15.29 -13.95 8.01
N ALA A 9 -14.84 -15.02 7.35
CA ALA A 9 -13.45 -15.46 7.34
C ALA A 9 -12.57 -14.22 7.24
N GLU A 10 -11.81 -13.93 8.31
CA GLU A 10 -10.80 -12.88 8.32
C GLU A 10 -9.80 -13.28 7.24
N GLU A 11 -10.04 -12.83 6.02
CA GLU A 11 -9.11 -12.97 4.93
C GLU A 11 -7.83 -12.31 5.44
N PRO A 12 -6.71 -13.05 5.58
CA PRO A 12 -5.60 -12.59 6.38
C PRO A 12 -5.15 -11.24 5.83
N ARG A 13 -5.19 -10.18 6.63
CA ARG A 13 -4.85 -8.85 6.11
C ARG A 13 -3.40 -8.83 5.65
N LEU A 14 -3.10 -8.08 4.59
CA LEU A 14 -1.72 -7.94 4.09
C LEU A 14 -0.98 -6.93 4.97
N ASN A 15 0.25 -7.24 5.34
CA ASN A 15 1.09 -6.27 6.03
C ASN A 15 1.64 -5.21 5.06
N SER A 16 2.18 -4.12 5.61
CA SER A 16 2.71 -3.00 4.81
C SER A 16 3.82 -3.38 3.82
N THR A 17 4.65 -4.38 4.14
CA THR A 17 5.71 -4.88 3.25
C THR A 17 5.12 -5.69 2.10
N GLU A 18 4.13 -6.54 2.37
CA GLU A 18 3.41 -7.31 1.36
C GLU A 18 2.67 -6.39 0.38
N ILE A 19 1.96 -5.39 0.89
CA ILE A 19 1.30 -4.35 0.09
C ILE A 19 2.31 -3.63 -0.81
N ARG A 20 3.45 -3.23 -0.26
CA ARG A 20 4.52 -2.58 -1.02
C ARG A 20 5.04 -3.46 -2.16
N ILE A 21 5.26 -4.75 -1.89
CA ILE A 21 5.75 -5.71 -2.88
C ILE A 21 4.74 -5.86 -4.03
N LEU A 22 3.45 -6.05 -3.72
CA LEU A 22 2.42 -6.19 -4.74
C LEU A 22 2.31 -4.93 -5.59
N GLY A 23 2.29 -3.75 -4.96
CA GLY A 23 2.30 -2.47 -5.68
C GLY A 23 3.51 -2.32 -6.61
N ALA A 24 4.70 -2.69 -6.13
CA ALA A 24 5.93 -2.59 -6.93
C ALA A 24 5.94 -3.56 -8.12
N LEU A 25 5.45 -4.79 -7.94
CA LEU A 25 5.31 -5.76 -9.03
C LEU A 25 4.30 -5.31 -10.08
N VAL A 26 3.13 -4.81 -9.65
CA VAL A 26 2.10 -4.27 -10.57
C VAL A 26 2.64 -3.08 -11.36
N GLU A 27 3.31 -2.14 -10.69
CA GLU A 27 3.94 -0.98 -11.36
C GLU A 27 4.94 -1.44 -12.41
N LYS A 28 5.87 -2.34 -12.06
CA LYS A 28 6.94 -2.75 -12.98
C LYS A 28 6.46 -3.66 -14.10
N GLN A 29 5.41 -4.47 -13.90
CA GLN A 29 4.78 -5.18 -15.00
C GLN A 29 4.28 -4.19 -16.07
N ALA A 30 3.63 -3.11 -15.64
CA ALA A 30 3.02 -2.15 -16.54
C ALA A 30 4.03 -1.18 -17.18
N THR A 31 5.00 -0.68 -16.40
CA THR A 31 5.93 0.37 -16.89
C THR A 31 7.23 -0.17 -17.48
N ASN A 32 7.62 -1.40 -17.15
CA ASN A 32 8.91 -2.00 -17.51
C ASN A 32 8.77 -3.50 -17.87
N PRO A 33 7.91 -3.85 -18.83
CA PRO A 33 7.62 -5.25 -19.18
C PRO A 33 8.87 -6.03 -19.61
N GLU A 34 9.89 -5.37 -20.15
CA GLU A 34 11.17 -5.95 -20.54
C GLU A 34 12.00 -6.49 -19.36
N THR A 35 11.78 -5.96 -18.16
CA THR A 35 12.49 -6.38 -16.95
C THR A 35 11.67 -7.34 -16.08
N TYR A 36 10.38 -7.45 -16.36
CA TYR A 36 9.42 -8.28 -15.62
C TYR A 36 9.42 -9.73 -16.17
N PRO A 37 9.26 -10.77 -15.32
CA PRO A 37 9.14 -10.76 -13.86
C PRO A 37 10.43 -10.37 -13.13
N LEU A 38 10.32 -9.79 -11.94
CA LEU A 38 11.46 -9.18 -11.25
C LEU A 38 12.28 -10.20 -10.45
N THR A 39 13.61 -10.05 -10.42
CA THR A 39 14.45 -10.75 -9.44
C THR A 39 14.26 -10.14 -8.04
N LEU A 40 14.65 -10.85 -6.99
CA LEU A 40 14.57 -10.35 -5.60
C LEU A 40 15.26 -8.98 -5.44
N ASN A 41 16.47 -8.82 -5.97
CA ASN A 41 17.21 -7.56 -5.88
C ASN A 41 16.52 -6.42 -6.62
N ALA A 42 15.98 -6.67 -7.81
CA ALA A 42 15.23 -5.67 -8.55
C ALA A 42 13.96 -5.24 -7.80
N LEU A 43 13.29 -6.19 -7.14
CA LEU A 43 12.10 -5.91 -6.33
C LEU A 43 12.45 -5.09 -5.08
N VAL A 44 13.54 -5.40 -4.37
CA VAL A 44 14.02 -4.60 -3.22
C VAL A 44 14.26 -3.14 -3.66
N LEU A 45 14.94 -2.93 -4.79
CA LEU A 45 15.15 -1.60 -5.35
C LEU A 45 13.83 -0.90 -5.70
N ALA A 46 12.87 -1.63 -6.28
CA ALA A 46 11.55 -1.11 -6.59
C ALA A 46 10.74 -0.75 -5.33
N CYS A 47 10.85 -1.52 -4.25
CA CYS A 47 10.15 -1.23 -2.99
C CYS A 47 10.68 0.03 -2.29
N ASN A 48 11.98 0.29 -2.44
CA ASN A 48 12.72 1.37 -1.75
C ASN A 48 12.92 2.63 -2.61
N GLN A 49 12.18 2.78 -3.72
CA GLN A 49 12.28 3.99 -4.55
C GLN A 49 11.90 5.25 -3.76
N LYS A 50 12.63 6.35 -3.97
CA LYS A 50 12.35 7.64 -3.33
C LYS A 50 11.15 8.35 -3.96
N THR A 51 10.82 8.01 -5.20
CA THR A 51 9.69 8.56 -5.93
C THR A 51 8.60 7.50 -6.05
N SER A 52 7.35 7.94 -6.19
CA SER A 52 6.20 7.05 -6.30
C SER A 52 5.96 6.12 -5.11
N ARG A 53 6.51 6.43 -3.93
CA ARG A 53 6.34 5.65 -2.69
C ARG A 53 5.93 6.57 -1.56
N GLU A 54 4.80 6.27 -0.93
CA GLU A 54 4.34 6.97 0.27
C GLU A 54 3.81 5.91 1.25
N PRO A 55 4.52 5.62 2.36
CA PRO A 55 5.81 6.18 2.76
C PRO A 55 7.00 5.61 1.98
N VAL A 56 8.12 6.33 1.93
CA VAL A 56 9.39 5.74 1.48
C VAL A 56 9.83 4.69 2.49
N MET A 57 10.20 3.50 2.02
CA MET A 57 10.65 2.39 2.86
C MET A 57 12.13 2.09 2.60
N ASN A 58 12.75 1.37 3.55
CA ASN A 58 14.10 0.84 3.41
C ASN A 58 14.11 -0.64 3.80
N LEU A 59 13.50 -1.46 2.95
CA LEU A 59 13.39 -2.91 3.15
C LEU A 59 14.68 -3.61 2.77
N ASN A 60 15.10 -4.58 3.58
CA ASN A 60 16.23 -5.44 3.26
C ASN A 60 15.79 -6.69 2.46
N PRO A 61 16.73 -7.39 1.80
CA PRO A 61 16.39 -8.58 0.99
C PRO A 61 15.71 -9.71 1.77
N GLY A 62 16.01 -9.87 3.07
CA GLY A 62 15.39 -10.88 3.93
C GLY A 62 13.89 -10.61 4.15
N GLN A 63 13.55 -9.36 4.48
CA GLN A 63 12.16 -8.92 4.65
C GLN A 63 11.33 -9.12 3.37
N VAL A 64 11.90 -8.75 2.21
CA VAL A 64 11.23 -8.91 0.91
C VAL A 64 11.09 -10.39 0.56
N GLY A 65 12.15 -11.19 0.75
CA GLY A 65 12.13 -12.63 0.47
C GLY A 65 11.12 -13.40 1.33
N GLN A 66 11.05 -13.11 2.62
CA GLN A 66 10.07 -13.72 3.53
C GLN A 66 8.63 -13.36 3.11
N SER A 67 8.37 -12.08 2.82
CA SER A 67 7.05 -11.60 2.42
C SER A 67 6.61 -12.16 1.07
N LEU A 68 7.54 -12.34 0.12
CA LEU A 68 7.26 -13.01 -1.15
C LEU A 68 6.79 -14.46 -0.97
N ARG A 69 7.38 -15.20 -0.03
CA ARG A 69 6.96 -16.58 0.29
C ARG A 69 5.59 -16.62 0.95
N ALA A 70 5.30 -15.67 1.85
CA ALA A 70 3.97 -15.53 2.45
C ALA A 70 2.91 -15.21 1.37
N LEU A 71 3.19 -14.26 0.48
CA LEU A 71 2.33 -13.91 -0.65
C LEU A 71 2.14 -15.08 -1.63
N GLU A 72 3.17 -15.89 -1.87
CA GLU A 72 3.11 -17.07 -2.73
C GLU A 72 2.16 -18.13 -2.16
N GLY A 73 2.28 -18.43 -0.86
CA GLY A 73 1.38 -19.35 -0.17
C GLY A 73 -0.08 -18.89 -0.18
N ARG A 74 -0.31 -17.59 -0.34
CA ARG A 74 -1.63 -16.97 -0.47
C ARG A 74 -2.08 -16.74 -1.92
N GLY A 75 -1.28 -17.14 -2.90
CA GLY A 75 -1.60 -17.02 -4.33
C GLY A 75 -1.50 -15.62 -4.92
N PHE A 76 -0.92 -14.64 -4.21
CA PHE A 76 -0.76 -13.26 -4.67
C PHE A 76 0.54 -13.02 -5.46
N THR A 77 1.52 -13.90 -5.32
CA THR A 77 2.74 -13.91 -6.13
C THR A 77 3.01 -15.33 -6.62
N LYS A 78 3.89 -15.44 -7.62
CA LYS A 78 4.36 -16.72 -8.11
C LYS A 78 5.85 -16.67 -8.42
N LEU A 79 6.58 -17.68 -7.96
CA LEU A 79 7.96 -17.90 -8.33
C LEU A 79 8.05 -18.41 -9.78
N VAL A 80 8.87 -17.72 -10.58
CA VAL A 80 9.28 -18.12 -11.91
C VAL A 80 10.75 -18.52 -11.83
N MET A 81 10.99 -19.83 -11.75
CA MET A 81 12.34 -20.38 -11.68
C MET A 81 13.08 -20.10 -12.99
N GLY A 82 14.26 -19.50 -12.88
CA GLY A 82 15.12 -19.17 -14.02
C GLY A 82 16.48 -19.84 -13.87
N SER A 83 17.14 -20.12 -15.00
CA SER A 83 18.48 -20.75 -14.99
C SER A 83 19.56 -19.87 -14.36
N ARG A 84 19.40 -18.53 -14.43
CA ARG A 84 20.34 -17.56 -13.83
C ARG A 84 19.91 -17.05 -12.47
N ALA A 85 18.62 -16.78 -12.31
CA ALA A 85 18.06 -16.22 -11.09
C ALA A 85 16.55 -16.46 -11.08
N ASP A 86 16.05 -16.72 -9.88
CA ASP A 86 14.63 -16.74 -9.58
C ASP A 86 14.00 -15.36 -9.78
N ARG A 87 12.79 -15.37 -10.36
CA ARG A 87 12.00 -14.17 -10.62
C ARG A 87 10.61 -14.31 -10.03
N TRP A 88 9.95 -13.18 -9.82
CA TRP A 88 8.66 -13.10 -9.16
C TRP A 88 7.67 -12.30 -10.00
N GLU A 89 6.51 -12.89 -10.23
CA GLU A 89 5.35 -12.22 -10.81
C GLU A 89 4.26 -12.02 -9.76
N HIS A 90 3.51 -10.92 -9.87
CA HIS A 90 2.27 -10.79 -9.13
C HIS A 90 1.16 -11.63 -9.77
N ARG A 91 0.15 -11.91 -8.96
CA ARG A 91 -1.06 -12.63 -9.30
C ARG A 91 -2.31 -11.89 -8.83
N VAL A 92 -2.20 -10.60 -8.52
CA VAL A 92 -3.29 -9.75 -8.01
C VAL A 92 -4.53 -9.80 -8.91
N ASP A 93 -4.33 -9.78 -10.23
CA ASP A 93 -5.37 -9.95 -11.24
C ASP A 93 -6.18 -11.24 -11.03
N LYS A 94 -5.51 -12.36 -10.80
CA LYS A 94 -6.14 -13.68 -10.66
C LYS A 94 -6.60 -13.98 -9.24
N ALA A 95 -5.87 -13.51 -8.24
CA ALA A 95 -6.20 -13.69 -6.83
C ALA A 95 -7.45 -12.91 -6.44
N LEU A 96 -7.64 -11.72 -7.04
CA LEU A 96 -8.78 -10.84 -6.77
C LEU A 96 -9.76 -10.75 -7.95
N GLU A 97 -9.55 -11.50 -9.02
CA GLU A 97 -10.40 -11.47 -10.24
C GLU A 97 -10.64 -10.04 -10.74
N LEU A 98 -9.56 -9.30 -10.98
CA LEU A 98 -9.58 -7.89 -11.35
C LEU A 98 -9.25 -7.70 -12.82
N VAL A 99 -9.96 -6.77 -13.46
CA VAL A 99 -9.62 -6.29 -14.81
C VAL A 99 -8.36 -5.43 -14.78
N PRO A 100 -7.61 -5.26 -15.89
CA PRO A 100 -6.34 -4.52 -15.90
C PRO A 100 -6.42 -3.11 -15.30
N ALA A 101 -7.50 -2.37 -15.60
CA ALA A 101 -7.75 -1.04 -15.03
C ALA A 101 -7.79 -1.06 -13.48
N GLN A 102 -8.48 -2.04 -12.90
CA GLN A 102 -8.58 -2.20 -11.44
C GLN A 102 -7.25 -2.62 -10.82
N VAL A 103 -6.49 -3.49 -11.48
CA VAL A 103 -5.14 -3.88 -11.03
C VAL A 103 -4.23 -2.66 -10.93
N VAL A 104 -4.26 -1.77 -11.93
CA VAL A 104 -3.48 -0.53 -11.92
C VAL A 104 -3.89 0.39 -10.78
N LEU A 105 -5.20 0.59 -10.57
CA LEU A 105 -5.69 1.41 -9.44
C LEU A 105 -5.26 0.83 -8.09
N MET A 106 -5.41 -0.48 -7.89
CA MET A 106 -4.95 -1.14 -6.67
C MET A 106 -3.44 -0.99 -6.47
N GLY A 107 -2.63 -1.16 -7.54
CA GLY A 107 -1.19 -0.93 -7.49
C GLY A 107 -0.83 0.49 -7.06
N LEU A 108 -1.52 1.51 -7.59
CA LEU A 108 -1.32 2.90 -7.19
C LEU A 108 -1.69 3.14 -5.73
N LEU A 109 -2.82 2.60 -5.28
CA LEU A 109 -3.28 2.70 -3.88
C LEU A 109 -2.32 1.99 -2.92
N PHE A 110 -1.75 0.85 -3.30
CA PHE A 110 -0.73 0.15 -2.51
C PHE A 110 0.58 0.95 -2.38
N LEU A 111 0.97 1.66 -3.44
CA LEU A 111 2.25 2.38 -3.47
C LEU A 111 2.21 3.73 -2.77
N ARG A 112 1.05 4.40 -2.76
CA ARG A 112 0.93 5.78 -2.29
C ARG A 112 -0.23 6.02 -1.30
N GLY A 113 -0.98 5.00 -0.93
CA GLY A 113 -2.08 5.12 0.02
C GLY A 113 -3.24 5.99 -0.51
N PRO A 114 -3.90 6.78 0.36
CA PRO A 114 -5.10 7.57 0.04
C PRO A 114 -4.88 8.62 -1.07
N GLN A 115 -5.59 8.49 -2.18
CA GLN A 115 -5.44 9.33 -3.37
C GLN A 115 -6.77 9.85 -3.92
N THR A 116 -6.77 11.05 -4.49
CA THR A 116 -7.96 11.58 -5.19
C THR A 116 -8.08 10.98 -6.59
N VAL A 117 -9.25 11.14 -7.22
CA VAL A 117 -9.50 10.67 -8.60
C VAL A 117 -8.51 11.30 -9.59
N ASN A 118 -8.27 12.61 -9.48
CA ASN A 118 -7.34 13.33 -10.35
C ASN A 118 -5.89 12.85 -10.17
N GLU A 119 -5.49 12.54 -8.93
CA GLU A 119 -4.17 11.95 -8.66
C GLU A 119 -4.04 10.57 -9.31
N LEU A 120 -5.06 9.71 -9.18
CA LEU A 120 -5.08 8.38 -9.78
C LEU A 120 -5.01 8.45 -11.30
N LEU A 121 -5.86 9.27 -11.93
CA LEU A 121 -5.88 9.49 -13.38
C LEU A 121 -4.51 9.94 -13.91
N THR A 122 -3.88 10.91 -13.24
CA THR A 122 -2.56 11.41 -13.65
C THR A 122 -1.46 10.36 -13.48
N ARG A 123 -1.49 9.60 -12.38
CA ARG A 123 -0.43 8.64 -12.02
C ARG A 123 -0.56 7.33 -12.80
N SER A 124 -1.74 6.97 -13.27
CA SER A 124 -1.98 5.76 -14.06
C SER A 124 -1.52 5.88 -15.52
N GLY A 125 -1.26 7.09 -16.05
CA GLY A 125 -1.06 7.31 -17.50
C GLY A 125 0.05 6.50 -18.17
N ARG A 126 1.04 5.98 -17.43
CA ARG A 126 2.07 5.05 -17.96
C ARG A 126 1.78 3.57 -17.72
N MET A 127 0.66 3.25 -17.08
CA MET A 127 0.27 1.91 -16.65
C MET A 127 -1.05 1.46 -17.31
N HIS A 128 -2.03 2.36 -17.39
CA HIS A 128 -3.31 2.14 -18.06
C HIS A 128 -3.86 3.48 -18.55
N ASP A 129 -4.34 3.50 -19.79
CA ASP A 129 -4.94 4.68 -20.40
C ASP A 129 -6.41 4.77 -19.99
N PHE A 130 -6.71 5.70 -19.08
CA PHE A 130 -8.09 6.03 -18.72
C PHE A 130 -8.55 7.22 -19.55
N GLU A 131 -9.72 7.12 -20.16
CA GLU A 131 -10.26 8.16 -21.03
C GLU A 131 -10.55 9.45 -20.25
N ASP A 132 -11.11 9.31 -19.05
CA ASP A 132 -11.47 10.42 -18.18
C ASP A 132 -11.52 10.01 -16.70
N ALA A 133 -11.88 10.99 -15.85
CA ALA A 133 -12.07 10.79 -14.43
C ALA A 133 -13.30 9.91 -14.10
N GLU A 134 -14.33 9.88 -14.97
CA GLU A 134 -15.52 9.07 -14.75
C GLU A 134 -15.20 7.58 -14.86
N GLN A 135 -14.33 7.19 -15.79
CA GLN A 135 -13.86 5.82 -15.91
C GLN A 135 -13.08 5.36 -14.67
N VAL A 136 -12.26 6.25 -14.08
CA VAL A 136 -11.55 5.98 -12.83
C VAL A 136 -12.54 5.77 -11.69
N VAL A 137 -13.53 6.67 -11.53
CA VAL A 137 -14.60 6.54 -10.53
C VAL A 137 -15.37 5.23 -10.72
N HIS A 138 -15.77 4.90 -11.94
CA HIS A 138 -16.49 3.67 -12.25
C HIS A 138 -15.73 2.42 -11.79
N GLN A 139 -14.41 2.36 -12.01
CA GLN A 139 -13.61 1.23 -11.54
C GLN A 139 -13.42 1.22 -10.02
N LEU A 140 -13.30 2.39 -9.38
CA LEU A 140 -13.21 2.51 -7.92
C LEU A 140 -14.51 2.08 -7.24
N GLU A 141 -15.67 2.45 -7.77
CA GLU A 141 -16.98 2.01 -7.25
C GLU A 141 -17.11 0.48 -7.29
N ARG A 142 -16.65 -0.16 -8.36
CA ARG A 142 -16.62 -1.64 -8.46
C ARG A 142 -15.67 -2.26 -7.46
N LEU A 143 -14.53 -1.64 -7.17
CA LEU A 143 -13.60 -2.07 -6.12
C LEU A 143 -14.22 -1.92 -4.72
N ILE A 144 -14.92 -0.81 -4.46
CA ILE A 144 -15.62 -0.56 -3.20
C ILE A 144 -16.76 -1.56 -3.00
N ALA A 145 -17.56 -1.82 -4.04
CA ALA A 145 -18.66 -2.79 -3.96
C ALA A 145 -18.18 -4.22 -3.63
N ARG A 146 -16.90 -4.52 -3.91
CA ARG A 146 -16.23 -5.78 -3.57
C ARG A 146 -15.44 -5.74 -2.27
N GLY A 147 -15.46 -4.62 -1.54
CA GLY A 147 -14.71 -4.44 -0.31
C GLY A 147 -13.19 -4.39 -0.49
N LEU A 148 -12.69 -4.05 -1.69
CA LEU A 148 -11.26 -3.99 -1.99
C LEU A 148 -10.69 -2.57 -1.89
N ALA A 149 -11.55 -1.56 -1.93
CA ALA A 149 -11.22 -0.15 -1.73
C ALA A 149 -12.26 0.53 -0.84
N LEU A 150 -11.90 1.68 -0.27
CA LEU A 150 -12.73 2.49 0.60
C LEU A 150 -12.73 3.93 0.12
N LEU A 151 -13.89 4.57 0.11
CA LEU A 151 -14.02 6.02 -0.05
C LEU A 151 -13.80 6.67 1.31
N VAL A 152 -12.77 7.51 1.38
CA VAL A 152 -12.47 8.35 2.55
C VAL A 152 -13.04 9.74 2.27
N PRO A 153 -14.08 10.16 3.01
CA PRO A 153 -14.69 11.45 2.80
C PRO A 153 -13.68 12.57 3.06
N ARG A 154 -13.77 13.63 2.28
CA ARG A 154 -12.95 14.83 2.48
C ARG A 154 -13.12 15.37 3.90
N GLN A 155 -12.00 15.74 4.51
CA GLN A 155 -12.00 16.44 5.79
C GLN A 155 -11.94 17.96 5.60
N ALA A 156 -12.19 18.72 6.66
CA ALA A 156 -12.15 20.18 6.63
C ALA A 156 -10.83 20.69 6.03
N GLY A 157 -10.91 21.54 5.00
CA GLY A 157 -9.75 22.06 4.27
C GLY A 157 -9.33 21.25 3.03
N GLN A 158 -9.86 20.04 2.81
CA GLN A 158 -9.65 19.28 1.57
C GLN A 158 -10.79 19.52 0.57
N ARG A 159 -10.42 19.61 -0.72
CA ARG A 159 -11.37 19.92 -1.81
C ARG A 159 -12.04 18.68 -2.40
N GLU A 160 -11.38 17.52 -2.34
CA GLU A 160 -11.78 16.29 -3.02
C GLU A 160 -11.77 15.10 -2.06
N ASP A 161 -12.64 14.11 -2.31
CA ASP A 161 -12.63 12.84 -1.61
C ASP A 161 -11.42 11.98 -2.04
N ARG A 162 -11.06 11.01 -1.20
CA ARG A 162 -9.91 10.12 -1.44
C ARG A 162 -10.35 8.68 -1.44
N TYR A 163 -9.57 7.86 -2.12
CA TYR A 163 -9.75 6.41 -2.16
C TYR A 163 -8.52 5.75 -1.57
N VAL A 164 -8.71 4.70 -0.78
CA VAL A 164 -7.65 3.85 -0.21
C VAL A 164 -8.00 2.38 -0.44
N HIS A 165 -7.01 1.49 -0.45
CA HIS A 165 -7.28 0.05 -0.52
C HIS A 165 -7.80 -0.47 0.84
N ALA A 166 -8.52 -1.59 0.81
CA ALA A 166 -9.03 -2.27 2.01
C ALA A 166 -8.23 -3.54 2.38
N MET A 167 -7.16 -3.84 1.65
CA MET A 167 -6.39 -5.09 1.79
C MET A 167 -5.43 -5.15 2.99
N GLY A 168 -5.20 -4.02 3.67
CA GLY A 168 -4.22 -3.89 4.74
C GLY A 168 -4.86 -3.90 6.13
N ASP A 169 -4.03 -3.74 7.16
CA ASP A 169 -4.53 -3.47 8.51
C ASP A 169 -5.26 -2.11 8.54
N PRO A 170 -6.53 -2.04 8.98
CA PRO A 170 -7.23 -0.78 9.24
C PRO A 170 -6.44 0.17 10.12
N ALA A 171 -5.71 -0.32 11.12
CA ALA A 171 -4.88 0.53 11.98
C ALA A 171 -3.75 1.22 11.19
N ASP A 172 -3.13 0.51 10.24
CA ASP A 172 -2.12 1.10 9.34
C ASP A 172 -2.77 2.12 8.39
N ILE A 173 -3.96 1.83 7.87
CA ILE A 173 -4.70 2.76 6.99
C ILE A 173 -5.07 4.04 7.76
N GLU A 174 -5.56 3.91 8.98
CA GLU A 174 -5.86 5.03 9.88
C GLU A 174 -4.61 5.86 10.19
N ALA A 175 -3.47 5.20 10.48
CA ALA A 175 -2.20 5.88 10.72
C ALA A 175 -1.74 6.68 9.48
N ILE A 176 -1.87 6.12 8.27
CA ILE A 176 -1.56 6.82 7.01
C ILE A 176 -2.48 8.03 6.82
N LEU A 177 -3.77 7.87 7.10
CA LEU A 177 -4.74 8.97 7.02
C LEU A 177 -4.43 10.09 8.02
N ALA A 178 -4.10 9.74 9.26
CA ALA A 178 -3.70 10.70 10.30
C ALA A 178 -2.39 11.43 9.94
N ALA A 179 -1.38 10.71 9.44
CA ALA A 179 -0.11 11.31 9.01
C ALA A 179 -0.27 12.31 7.85
N ARG A 180 -1.27 12.11 6.99
CA ARG A 180 -1.60 13.06 5.91
C ARG A 180 -2.36 14.30 6.38
N GLN A 181 -3.08 14.24 7.51
CA GLN A 181 -3.81 15.39 8.06
C GLN A 181 -2.88 16.44 8.64
N HIS A 182 -1.74 16.01 9.19
CA HIS A 182 -0.68 16.87 9.67
C HIS A 182 0.53 16.74 8.75
N PRO A 183 0.50 17.33 7.53
CA PRO A 183 1.69 17.38 6.71
C PRO A 183 2.72 18.18 7.50
N VAL A 184 3.75 17.49 8.00
CA VAL A 184 4.96 18.12 8.54
C VAL A 184 5.35 19.20 7.54
N GLU A 185 5.39 20.47 7.97
CA GLU A 185 5.82 21.56 7.12
C GLU A 185 7.14 21.16 6.48
N ARG A 186 7.12 20.90 5.17
CA ARG A 186 8.32 20.63 4.39
C ARG A 186 9.04 21.96 4.15
N GLY A 187 9.51 22.57 5.24
CA GLY A 187 10.54 23.59 5.27
C GLY A 187 11.89 22.91 5.44
N ALA A 188 12.77 23.11 4.45
CA ALA A 188 14.21 22.87 4.43
C ALA A 188 14.86 22.05 5.56
N GLY A 189 15.42 20.88 5.20
CA GLY A 189 16.49 20.22 5.96
C GLY A 189 16.02 19.10 6.88
N GLY A 190 16.64 17.92 6.71
CA GLY A 190 16.39 16.77 7.57
C GLY A 190 16.71 17.07 9.03
N GLY A 191 15.67 17.16 9.83
CA GLY A 191 15.73 17.11 11.28
C GLY A 191 14.33 16.73 11.76
N VAL A 192 14.21 15.60 12.44
CA VAL A 192 13.07 15.40 13.35
C VAL A 192 13.13 16.61 14.28
N SER A 193 12.05 17.39 14.38
CA SER A 193 12.06 18.56 15.26
C SER A 193 12.36 18.08 16.68
N LEU A 194 13.26 18.78 17.38
CA LEU A 194 13.60 18.49 18.78
C LEU A 194 12.33 18.43 19.64
N GLU A 195 11.37 19.31 19.35
CA GLU A 195 10.03 19.31 19.97
C GLU A 195 9.29 17.99 19.79
N ARG A 196 9.42 17.33 18.63
CA ARG A 196 8.78 16.03 18.37
C ARG A 196 9.49 14.89 19.09
N ILE A 197 10.81 15.00 19.27
CA ILE A 197 11.58 14.04 20.08
C ILE A 197 11.16 14.17 21.54
N GLU A 198 11.11 15.39 22.08
CA GLU A 198 10.70 15.66 23.45
C GLU A 198 9.26 15.22 23.73
N GLU A 199 8.33 15.45 22.79
CA GLU A 199 6.94 15.01 22.91
C GLU A 199 6.83 13.47 22.91
N LEU A 200 7.62 12.79 22.07
CA LEU A 200 7.64 11.33 22.01
C LEU A 200 8.31 10.72 23.25
N GLU A 201 9.39 11.30 23.76
CA GLU A 201 10.05 10.88 25.00
C GLU A 201 9.12 11.05 26.20
N ALA A 202 8.40 12.17 26.31
CA ALA A 202 7.40 12.38 27.35
C ALA A 202 6.27 11.34 27.28
N ARG A 203 5.85 10.96 26.07
CA ARG A 203 4.80 9.97 25.86
C ARG A 203 5.27 8.55 26.18
N ILE A 204 6.52 8.22 25.89
CA ILE A 204 7.14 6.94 26.29
C ILE A 204 7.24 6.86 27.80
N ALA A 205 7.78 7.89 28.47
CA ALA A 205 7.89 7.92 29.93
C ALA A 205 6.52 7.75 30.62
N ALA A 206 5.48 8.41 30.11
CA ALA A 206 4.12 8.26 30.64
C ALA A 206 3.51 6.87 30.42
N LEU A 207 3.85 6.20 29.32
CA LEU A 207 3.41 4.83 29.03
C LEU A 207 4.16 3.81 29.90
N GLU A 208 5.47 3.98 30.07
CA GLU A 208 6.29 3.15 30.96
C GLU A 208 5.82 3.26 32.42
N GLU A 209 5.51 4.46 32.91
CA GLU A 209 4.99 4.67 34.26
C GLU A 209 3.58 4.07 34.46
N ARG A 210 2.79 3.99 33.38
CA ARG A 210 1.47 3.36 33.40
C ARG A 210 1.56 1.84 33.37
N LEU A 211 2.52 1.28 32.64
CA LEU A 211 2.85 -0.15 32.62
C LEU A 211 3.37 -0.59 33.99
N ALA A 212 4.30 0.15 34.58
CA ALA A 212 4.88 -0.15 35.90
C ALA A 212 3.86 -0.07 37.06
N ARG A 213 2.69 0.53 36.85
CA ARG A 213 1.57 0.54 37.83
C ARG A 213 0.58 -0.61 37.63
N LEU A 214 0.64 -1.29 36.50
CA LEU A 214 -0.24 -2.40 36.13
C LEU A 214 0.43 -3.77 36.33
N GLU A 215 1.77 -3.79 36.47
CA GLU A 215 2.57 -4.91 37.00
C GLU A 215 2.70 -4.82 38.53
#